data_AF-A0A353X6J7-F1
#
_entry.id   AF-A0A353X6J7-F1
#
_cell.length_a   1.000
_cell.length_b   1.000
_cell.length_c   1.000
_cell.angle_alpha   90.00
_cell.angle_beta   90.00
_cell.angle_gamma   90.00
#
_symmetry.space_group_name_H-M   'P 1'
#
loop_
_entity.id
_entity.type
_entity.pdbx_description
1 polymer ?
#
loop_
_entity_poly.entity_id
_entity_poly.type
_entity_poly.pdbx_seq_one_letter_code
_entity_poly.pdbx_strand_id
1 'polypeptide(L)'
;MIKRFFLFVFCAGLGAVAWALAAPYLGRPVPGYEAQLYADLPRVDWGDGNAFFVLAGLGAPGATADPYAWGRARALREAHLQEARKAEAGVAPEFRLGLPPYDWDADPGAQTRPLLTLDTQGLGEVQCLYDPEARKTPCATPASLNAAIARNRTLWDRFEGLPDYPRFAPVLSFGVTKGRWVTWPQDQDPDFWTFYGGSDLMTLGQMKAAQIILAARAGQGDASVTEWLRFQGLYRRMAAAPGTLVDRAVTMVLLRQHLTALRALIRADPAAVRRHAARLKAALAGTEPVAFLRADRMLADDLAASHGMMVGSIRETFGTYPTAAMRDMAACVGAFRAALRAPGPMAPDFDCAPFLKISVDDPDAFGLFSVAPLLFAPGGGAPNVVAYLLYSGVSMGTALVDSAHRYHADAQDLRRAIAALAQETP
;
A
#
# COMPACT_ATOMS: atom_id res chain seq x y z
N MET A 1 35.98 -13.88 -42.99
CA MET A 1 35.53 -15.07 -42.24
C MET A 1 36.09 -15.11 -40.82
N ILE A 2 37.41 -14.94 -40.64
CA ILE A 2 38.09 -15.03 -39.32
C ILE A 2 37.52 -14.09 -38.24
N LYS A 3 37.22 -12.81 -38.55
CA LYS A 3 36.66 -11.86 -37.56
C LYS A 3 35.28 -12.28 -37.01
N ARG A 4 34.44 -12.93 -37.83
CA ARG A 4 33.11 -13.42 -37.40
C ARG A 4 33.23 -14.67 -36.53
N PHE A 5 34.23 -15.51 -36.80
CA PHE A 5 34.53 -16.68 -35.99
C PHE A 5 35.03 -16.29 -34.59
N PHE A 6 35.97 -15.35 -34.49
CA PHE A 6 36.45 -14.87 -33.18
C PHE A 6 35.36 -14.16 -32.38
N LEU A 7 34.50 -13.37 -33.02
CA LEU A 7 33.35 -12.75 -32.35
C LEU A 7 32.37 -13.81 -31.82
N PHE A 8 32.07 -14.84 -32.62
CA PHE A 8 31.19 -15.93 -32.20
C PHE A 8 31.77 -16.73 -31.02
N VAL A 9 33.05 -17.11 -31.08
CA VAL A 9 33.73 -17.83 -29.99
C VAL A 9 33.83 -16.97 -28.73
N PHE A 10 34.08 -15.67 -28.87
CA PHE A 10 34.11 -14.73 -27.74
C PHE A 10 32.73 -14.55 -27.10
N CYS A 11 31.67 -14.38 -27.90
CA CYS A 11 30.30 -14.30 -27.40
C CYS A 11 29.83 -15.62 -26.77
N ALA A 12 30.19 -16.77 -27.35
CA ALA A 12 29.86 -18.08 -26.79
C ALA A 12 30.63 -18.35 -25.49
N GLY A 13 31.91 -17.93 -25.42
CA GLY A 13 32.73 -18.03 -24.21
C GLY A 13 32.21 -17.13 -23.08
N LEU A 14 31.86 -15.87 -23.38
CA LEU A 14 31.20 -14.98 -22.42
C LEU A 14 29.84 -15.52 -21.98
N GLY A 15 29.06 -16.09 -22.91
CA GLY A 15 27.79 -16.74 -22.59
C GLY A 15 27.96 -17.94 -21.66
N ALA A 16 28.97 -18.78 -21.89
CA ALA A 16 29.25 -19.94 -21.04
C ALA A 16 29.74 -19.55 -19.65
N VAL A 17 30.60 -18.53 -19.54
CA VAL A 17 31.07 -18.00 -18.24
C VAL A 17 29.92 -17.33 -17.49
N ALA A 18 29.12 -16.51 -18.15
CA ALA A 18 27.93 -15.90 -17.55
C ALA A 18 26.91 -16.97 -17.08
N TRP A 19 26.70 -18.02 -17.87
CA TRP A 19 25.82 -19.12 -17.50
C TRP A 19 26.36 -19.94 -16.33
N ALA A 20 27.67 -20.23 -16.30
CA ALA A 20 28.29 -20.95 -15.18
C ALA A 20 28.26 -20.15 -13.87
N LEU A 21 28.38 -18.81 -13.96
CA LEU A 21 28.22 -17.91 -12.81
C LEU A 21 26.76 -17.77 -12.38
N ALA A 22 25.80 -17.83 -13.31
CA ALA A 22 24.37 -17.75 -13.01
C ALA A 22 23.75 -19.08 -12.55
N ALA A 23 24.31 -20.23 -12.93
CA ALA A 23 23.77 -21.55 -12.65
C ALA A 23 23.51 -21.86 -11.15
N PRO A 24 24.32 -21.42 -10.17
CA PRO A 24 24.01 -21.59 -8.75
C PRO A 24 22.78 -20.79 -8.28
N TYR A 25 22.45 -19.72 -9.01
CA TYR A 25 21.35 -18.80 -8.70
C TYR A 25 20.03 -19.21 -9.37
N LEU A 26 20.10 -20.17 -10.28
CA LEU A 26 19.03 -20.59 -11.19
C LEU A 26 18.72 -22.08 -10.97
N GLY A 27 17.46 -22.45 -10.74
CA GLY A 27 17.20 -23.83 -10.32
C GLY A 27 15.75 -24.21 -10.04
N ARG A 28 15.54 -25.01 -8.99
CA ARG A 28 14.24 -25.55 -8.57
C ARG A 28 13.52 -24.57 -7.62
N PRO A 29 12.18 -24.64 -7.51
CA PRO A 29 11.45 -23.92 -6.47
C PRO A 29 12.06 -24.15 -5.08
N VAL A 30 12.12 -23.08 -4.26
CA VAL A 30 12.61 -23.17 -2.87
C VAL A 30 11.51 -23.81 -2.01
N PRO A 31 11.75 -24.98 -1.40
CA PRO A 31 10.74 -25.65 -0.56
C PRO A 31 10.27 -24.73 0.58
N GLY A 32 8.95 -24.62 0.75
CA GLY A 32 8.34 -23.83 1.82
C GLY A 32 8.28 -22.31 1.58
N TYR A 33 8.92 -21.79 0.53
CA TYR A 33 8.89 -20.35 0.21
C TYR A 33 7.46 -19.84 -0.01
N GLU A 34 6.70 -20.53 -0.85
CA GLU A 34 5.31 -20.15 -1.16
C GLU A 34 4.41 -20.25 0.07
N ALA A 35 4.58 -21.29 0.88
CA ALA A 35 3.87 -21.41 2.15
C ALA A 35 4.19 -20.25 3.10
N GLN A 36 5.44 -19.78 3.14
CA GLN A 36 5.83 -18.62 3.96
C GLN A 36 5.22 -17.31 3.44
N LEU A 37 5.22 -17.10 2.12
CA LEU A 37 4.67 -15.89 1.51
C LEU A 37 3.15 -15.83 1.60
N TYR A 38 2.46 -16.90 1.22
CA TYR A 38 1.00 -16.92 1.08
C TYR A 38 0.26 -17.40 2.33
N ALA A 39 0.96 -17.75 3.42
CA ALA A 39 0.34 -18.09 4.70
C ALA A 39 -0.63 -16.99 5.18
N ASP A 40 -1.73 -17.41 5.81
CA ASP A 40 -2.68 -16.52 6.47
C ASP A 40 -3.23 -15.38 5.57
N LEU A 41 -3.17 -15.55 4.25
CA LEU A 41 -3.86 -14.69 3.31
C LEU A 41 -5.34 -15.11 3.29
N PRO A 42 -6.25 -14.26 3.81
CA PRO A 42 -7.67 -14.52 3.71
C PRO A 42 -8.08 -14.56 2.24
N ARG A 43 -9.10 -15.37 1.94
CA ARG A 43 -9.77 -15.28 0.65
C ARG A 43 -10.39 -13.90 0.51
N VAL A 44 -10.25 -13.32 -0.67
CA VAL A 44 -10.93 -12.07 -1.01
C VAL A 44 -12.43 -12.30 -0.89
N ASP A 45 -13.09 -11.42 -0.15
CA ASP A 45 -14.53 -11.44 0.00
C ASP A 45 -15.17 -10.63 -1.13
N TRP A 46 -15.68 -11.35 -2.12
CA TRP A 46 -16.37 -10.77 -3.28
C TRP A 46 -17.83 -10.40 -2.99
N GLY A 47 -18.32 -10.58 -1.76
CA GLY A 47 -19.68 -10.20 -1.39
C GLY A 47 -19.91 -8.68 -1.29
N ASP A 48 -21.16 -8.29 -1.02
CA ASP A 48 -21.54 -6.89 -0.82
C ASP A 48 -21.00 -6.32 0.49
N GLY A 49 -20.85 -5.01 0.65
CA GLY A 49 -20.38 -4.45 1.92
C GLY A 49 -18.87 -4.61 2.17
N ASN A 50 -18.06 -4.82 1.13
CA ASN A 50 -16.60 -4.76 1.21
C ASN A 50 -16.10 -3.35 0.83
N ALA A 51 -15.64 -2.57 1.80
CA ALA A 51 -15.22 -1.17 1.58
C ALA A 51 -14.04 -1.05 0.61
N PHE A 52 -13.26 -2.12 0.40
CA PHE A 52 -12.19 -2.12 -0.60
C PHE A 52 -12.72 -1.86 -2.01
N PHE A 53 -13.89 -2.40 -2.38
CA PHE A 53 -14.46 -2.16 -3.71
C PHE A 53 -14.97 -0.73 -3.87
N VAL A 54 -15.46 -0.11 -2.79
CA VAL A 54 -15.81 1.32 -2.82
C VAL A 54 -14.56 2.16 -3.03
N LEU A 55 -13.46 1.87 -2.31
CA LEU A 55 -12.18 2.55 -2.52
C LEU A 55 -11.69 2.36 -3.95
N ALA A 56 -11.68 1.13 -4.46
CA ALA A 56 -11.28 0.83 -5.83
C ALA A 56 -12.15 1.58 -6.87
N GLY A 57 -13.40 1.90 -6.52
CA GLY A 57 -14.34 2.68 -7.33
C GLY A 57 -14.41 4.17 -7.00
N LEU A 58 -13.56 4.67 -6.10
CA LEU A 58 -13.59 6.05 -5.64
C LEU A 58 -13.45 7.03 -6.82
N GLY A 59 -12.41 6.80 -7.64
CA GLY A 59 -12.12 7.56 -8.87
C GLY A 59 -12.89 7.10 -10.12
N ALA A 60 -13.92 6.26 -10.00
CA ALA A 60 -14.71 5.85 -11.17
C ALA A 60 -15.24 7.09 -11.94
N PRO A 61 -15.46 7.04 -13.27
CA PRO A 61 -15.97 8.17 -14.02
C PRO A 61 -17.22 8.81 -13.38
N GLY A 62 -17.39 10.13 -13.51
CA GLY A 62 -18.45 10.86 -12.82
C GLY A 62 -19.87 10.36 -13.11
N ALA A 63 -20.13 9.89 -14.33
CA ALA A 63 -21.41 9.35 -14.77
C ALA A 63 -21.64 7.87 -14.38
N THR A 64 -20.77 7.28 -13.57
CA THR A 64 -20.91 5.87 -13.13
C THR A 64 -22.03 5.76 -12.12
N ALA A 65 -23.11 5.05 -12.49
CA ALA A 65 -24.29 4.87 -11.65
C ALA A 65 -24.00 4.07 -10.38
N ASP A 66 -23.17 3.03 -10.50
CA ASP A 66 -22.77 2.18 -9.38
C ASP A 66 -21.22 2.15 -9.26
N PRO A 67 -20.62 3.06 -8.48
CA PRO A 67 -19.18 3.08 -8.26
C PRO A 67 -18.69 1.84 -7.49
N TYR A 68 -19.53 1.19 -6.68
CA TYR A 68 -19.17 -0.04 -5.98
C TYR A 68 -18.98 -1.20 -6.96
N ALA A 69 -19.95 -1.42 -7.85
CA ALA A 69 -19.85 -2.44 -8.89
C ALA A 69 -18.67 -2.17 -9.83
N TRP A 70 -18.42 -0.90 -10.18
CA TRP A 70 -17.25 -0.52 -10.97
C TRP A 70 -15.94 -0.89 -10.26
N GLY A 71 -15.79 -0.53 -8.98
CA GLY A 71 -14.60 -0.85 -8.21
C GLY A 71 -14.41 -2.34 -7.96
N ARG A 72 -15.51 -3.09 -7.78
CA ARG A 72 -15.49 -4.56 -7.70
C ARG A 72 -15.02 -5.20 -9.01
N ALA A 73 -15.51 -4.73 -10.15
CA ALA A 73 -15.10 -5.22 -11.46
C ALA A 73 -13.62 -4.92 -11.72
N ARG A 74 -13.15 -3.71 -11.40
CA ARG A 74 -11.73 -3.34 -11.45
C ARG A 74 -10.87 -4.23 -10.56
N ALA A 75 -11.30 -4.46 -9.31
CA ALA A 75 -10.60 -5.36 -8.40
C ALA A 75 -10.52 -6.80 -8.93
N LEU A 76 -11.61 -7.30 -9.54
CA LEU A 76 -11.65 -8.63 -10.12
C LEU A 76 -10.72 -8.78 -11.32
N ARG A 77 -10.67 -7.77 -12.20
CA ARG A 77 -9.71 -7.70 -13.30
C ARG A 77 -8.28 -7.86 -12.83
N GLU A 78 -7.89 -7.04 -11.85
CA GLU A 78 -6.55 -7.03 -11.29
C GLU A 78 -6.21 -8.36 -10.61
N ALA A 79 -7.18 -8.96 -9.92
CA ALA A 79 -7.00 -10.28 -9.34
C ALA A 79 -6.72 -11.33 -10.44
N HIS A 80 -7.48 -11.32 -11.53
CA HIS A 80 -7.26 -12.25 -12.66
C HIS A 80 -5.89 -12.05 -13.31
N LEU A 81 -5.46 -10.80 -13.51
CA LEU A 81 -4.12 -10.51 -14.02
C LEU A 81 -3.03 -11.04 -13.09
N GLN A 82 -3.14 -10.81 -11.78
CA GLN A 82 -2.20 -11.34 -10.80
C GLN A 82 -2.16 -12.87 -10.77
N GLU A 83 -3.32 -13.53 -10.83
CA GLU A 83 -3.39 -14.99 -10.85
C GLU A 83 -2.81 -15.60 -12.13
N ALA A 84 -2.99 -14.93 -13.28
CA ALA A 84 -2.31 -15.31 -14.52
C ALA A 84 -0.78 -15.21 -14.35
N ARG A 85 -0.26 -14.11 -13.77
CA ARG A 85 1.17 -13.95 -13.51
C ARG A 85 1.72 -14.98 -12.53
N LYS A 86 0.98 -15.32 -11.48
CA LYS A 86 1.33 -16.41 -10.56
C LYS A 86 1.40 -17.75 -11.29
N ALA A 87 0.44 -18.04 -12.16
CA ALA A 87 0.44 -19.26 -12.95
C ALA A 87 1.65 -19.32 -13.90
N GLU A 88 1.98 -18.23 -14.59
CA GLU A 88 3.19 -18.10 -15.43
C GLU A 88 4.49 -18.29 -14.63
N ALA A 89 4.54 -17.72 -13.41
CA ALA A 89 5.63 -17.92 -12.46
C ALA A 89 5.72 -19.36 -11.93
N GLY A 90 4.71 -20.20 -12.16
CA GLY A 90 4.65 -21.57 -11.69
C GLY A 90 4.34 -21.69 -10.19
N VAL A 91 3.63 -20.70 -9.63
CA VAL A 91 3.12 -20.75 -8.25
C VAL A 91 2.13 -21.90 -8.13
N ALA A 92 2.24 -22.67 -7.04
CA ALA A 92 1.41 -23.86 -6.87
C ALA A 92 -0.10 -23.52 -6.78
N PRO A 93 -0.99 -24.35 -7.36
CA PRO A 93 -2.42 -24.08 -7.42
C PRO A 93 -3.11 -23.79 -6.08
N GLU A 94 -2.62 -24.37 -4.98
CA GLU A 94 -3.13 -24.18 -3.63
C GLU A 94 -2.88 -22.76 -3.07
N PHE A 95 -1.92 -22.02 -3.61
CA PHE A 95 -1.62 -20.63 -3.24
C PHE A 95 -2.24 -19.60 -4.18
N ARG A 96 -3.02 -20.06 -5.16
CA ARG A 96 -3.76 -19.23 -6.10
C ARG A 96 -5.12 -18.83 -5.55
N LEU A 97 -5.58 -17.64 -5.91
CA LEU A 97 -6.92 -17.17 -5.59
C LEU A 97 -7.95 -17.94 -6.42
N GLY A 98 -8.91 -18.58 -5.76
CA GLY A 98 -10.08 -19.16 -6.42
C GLY A 98 -11.05 -18.06 -6.88
N LEU A 99 -10.76 -17.44 -8.03
CA LEU A 99 -11.50 -16.27 -8.51
C LEU A 99 -12.84 -16.63 -9.16
N PRO A 100 -13.88 -15.79 -8.98
CA PRO A 100 -15.08 -15.85 -9.81
C PRO A 100 -14.73 -15.70 -11.31
N PRO A 101 -15.55 -16.25 -12.23
CA PRO A 101 -15.42 -15.96 -13.66
C PRO A 101 -15.42 -14.45 -13.91
N TYR A 102 -14.65 -14.01 -14.91
CA TYR A 102 -14.54 -12.61 -15.31
C TYR A 102 -14.79 -12.46 -16.80
N ASP A 103 -15.71 -11.56 -17.13
CA ASP A 103 -16.06 -11.21 -18.49
C ASP A 103 -15.24 -9.98 -18.90
N TRP A 104 -14.23 -10.20 -19.76
CA TRP A 104 -13.34 -9.15 -20.25
C TRP A 104 -14.06 -8.18 -21.20
N ASP A 105 -15.11 -8.62 -21.88
CA ASP A 105 -15.86 -7.79 -22.83
C ASP A 105 -16.82 -6.86 -22.10
N ALA A 106 -17.29 -7.26 -20.93
CA ALA A 106 -18.14 -6.46 -20.05
C ALA A 106 -17.36 -5.56 -19.06
N ASP A 107 -16.02 -5.50 -19.16
CA ASP A 107 -15.18 -4.76 -18.22
C ASP A 107 -15.46 -3.25 -18.25
N PRO A 108 -16.04 -2.66 -17.19
CA PRO A 108 -16.26 -1.22 -17.14
C PRO A 108 -14.94 -0.44 -17.02
N GLY A 109 -13.84 -1.08 -16.62
CA GLY A 109 -12.49 -0.53 -16.60
C GLY A 109 -11.80 -0.52 -17.98
N ALA A 110 -12.32 -1.24 -18.96
CA ALA A 110 -11.84 -1.20 -20.33
C ALA A 110 -12.32 0.06 -21.08
N GLN A 111 -13.35 0.73 -20.55
CA GLN A 111 -13.90 1.95 -21.13
C GLN A 111 -12.93 3.13 -20.97
N THR A 112 -12.68 3.87 -22.06
CA THR A 112 -11.71 4.98 -22.16
C THR A 112 -12.18 6.28 -21.49
N ARG A 113 -13.05 6.21 -20.48
CA ARG A 113 -13.57 7.40 -19.81
C ARG A 113 -12.55 7.89 -18.77
N PRO A 114 -12.34 9.21 -18.64
CA PRO A 114 -11.41 9.74 -17.65
C PRO A 114 -11.90 9.38 -16.24
N LEU A 115 -10.96 8.95 -15.41
CA LEU A 115 -11.17 8.76 -13.98
C LEU A 115 -11.38 10.13 -13.32
N LEU A 116 -12.15 10.15 -12.23
CA LEU A 116 -12.21 11.33 -11.37
C LEU A 116 -10.92 11.41 -10.56
N THR A 117 -10.31 12.59 -10.58
CA THR A 117 -9.17 12.95 -9.73
C THR A 117 -9.54 14.14 -8.86
N LEU A 118 -8.89 14.27 -7.72
CA LEU A 118 -9.15 15.36 -6.78
C LEU A 118 -8.55 16.68 -7.29
N ASP A 119 -9.39 17.67 -7.56
CA ASP A 119 -8.97 19.03 -7.82
C ASP A 119 -8.63 19.77 -6.51
N THR A 120 -7.33 19.87 -6.22
CA THR A 120 -6.79 20.56 -5.05
C THR A 120 -6.49 22.05 -5.28
N GLN A 121 -6.89 22.64 -6.42
CA GLN A 121 -6.56 24.02 -6.75
C GLN A 121 -7.02 25.00 -5.66
N GLY A 122 -6.09 25.79 -5.13
CA GLY A 122 -6.39 26.80 -4.11
C GLY A 122 -6.76 26.25 -2.72
N LEU A 123 -6.64 24.94 -2.47
CA LEU A 123 -6.98 24.35 -1.17
C LEU A 123 -6.03 24.85 -0.06
N GLY A 124 -4.72 24.94 -0.35
CA GLY A 124 -3.68 25.20 0.64
C GLY A 124 -3.37 23.96 1.51
N GLU A 125 -2.50 24.09 2.50
CA GLU A 125 -2.20 23.00 3.45
C GLU A 125 -3.36 22.82 4.45
N VAL A 126 -4.09 21.72 4.32
CA VAL A 126 -5.30 21.42 5.10
C VAL A 126 -5.00 21.19 6.58
N GLN A 127 -3.83 20.64 6.90
CA GLN A 127 -3.43 20.31 8.28
C GLN A 127 -3.46 21.53 9.20
N CYS A 128 -3.18 22.73 8.69
CA CYS A 128 -3.26 23.98 9.47
C CYS A 128 -4.64 24.23 10.12
N LEU A 129 -5.72 23.67 9.56
CA LEU A 129 -7.06 23.88 10.09
C LEU A 129 -7.29 23.18 11.43
N TYR A 130 -6.51 22.15 11.76
CA TYR A 130 -6.68 21.36 12.98
C TYR A 130 -5.39 21.09 13.76
N ASP A 131 -4.21 21.26 13.15
CA ASP A 131 -2.91 21.13 13.80
C ASP A 131 -2.24 22.50 13.98
N PRO A 132 -2.18 23.05 15.21
CA PRO A 132 -1.53 24.34 15.47
C PRO A 132 -0.01 24.28 15.28
N GLU A 133 0.60 23.10 15.23
CA GLU A 133 2.04 22.94 15.00
C GLU A 133 2.39 22.87 13.51
N ALA A 134 1.40 22.82 12.61
CA ALA A 134 1.65 22.84 11.18
C ALA A 134 2.19 24.22 10.73
N ARG A 135 3.47 24.29 10.34
CA ARG A 135 4.19 25.55 10.03
C ARG A 135 4.30 25.87 8.52
N LYS A 136 3.39 25.38 7.67
CA LYS A 136 3.53 25.56 6.21
C LYS A 136 2.66 26.70 5.67
N THR A 137 3.13 27.36 4.61
CA THR A 137 2.39 28.40 3.89
C THR A 137 2.31 28.04 2.40
N PRO A 138 1.17 28.28 1.71
CA PRO A 138 -0.09 28.85 2.22
C PRO A 138 -0.95 27.81 2.98
N CYS A 139 -1.49 28.20 4.14
CA CYS A 139 -2.44 27.38 4.89
C CYS A 139 -3.83 27.42 4.27
N ALA A 140 -4.55 26.29 4.37
CA ALA A 140 -5.97 26.25 4.02
C ALA A 140 -6.80 27.13 4.95
N THR A 141 -7.93 27.63 4.43
CA THR A 141 -8.97 28.31 5.20
C THR A 141 -10.25 27.46 5.18
N PRO A 142 -11.21 27.67 6.10
CA PRO A 142 -12.51 27.01 6.02
C PRO A 142 -13.21 27.23 4.66
N ALA A 143 -13.04 28.43 4.07
CA ALA A 143 -13.59 28.75 2.76
C ALA A 143 -12.91 27.96 1.63
N SER A 144 -11.58 27.83 1.63
CA SER A 144 -10.87 27.05 0.60
C SER A 144 -11.18 25.55 0.71
N LEU A 145 -11.33 25.02 1.93
CA LEU A 145 -11.77 23.65 2.15
C LEU A 145 -13.18 23.40 1.58
N ASN A 146 -14.15 24.26 1.92
CA ASN A 146 -15.52 24.13 1.41
C ASN A 146 -15.59 24.27 -0.12
N ALA A 147 -14.79 25.17 -0.70
CA ALA A 147 -14.67 25.31 -2.14
C ALA A 147 -14.10 24.04 -2.80
N ALA A 148 -13.07 23.42 -2.21
CA ALA A 148 -12.52 22.17 -2.70
C ALA A 148 -13.52 21.01 -2.60
N ILE A 149 -14.26 20.90 -1.50
CA ILE A 149 -15.35 19.91 -1.36
C ILE A 149 -16.41 20.13 -2.45
N ALA A 150 -16.82 21.36 -2.70
CA ALA A 150 -17.83 21.68 -3.70
C ALA A 150 -17.38 21.33 -5.12
N ARG A 151 -16.12 21.63 -5.50
CA ARG A 151 -15.57 21.26 -6.82
C ARG A 151 -15.44 19.75 -6.99
N ASN A 152 -15.19 19.03 -5.91
CA ASN A 152 -14.99 17.58 -5.92
C ASN A 152 -16.21 16.81 -5.40
N ARG A 153 -17.43 17.35 -5.58
CA ARG A 153 -18.63 16.84 -4.89
C ARG A 153 -18.86 15.34 -5.07
N THR A 154 -18.75 14.82 -6.29
CA THR A 154 -18.95 13.39 -6.57
C THR A 154 -17.92 12.51 -5.87
N LEU A 155 -16.64 12.90 -5.90
CA LEU A 155 -15.55 12.16 -5.25
C LEU A 155 -15.71 12.21 -3.72
N TRP A 156 -16.04 13.39 -3.20
CA TRP A 156 -16.31 13.61 -1.78
C TRP A 156 -17.46 12.73 -1.28
N ASP A 157 -18.62 12.76 -1.94
CA ASP A 157 -19.80 12.00 -1.52
C ASP A 157 -19.53 10.48 -1.51
N ARG A 158 -18.71 9.98 -2.45
CA ARG A 158 -18.26 8.57 -2.45
C ARG A 158 -17.34 8.26 -1.28
N PHE A 159 -16.39 9.16 -0.97
CA PHE A 159 -15.49 9.02 0.17
C PHE A 159 -16.24 9.03 1.51
N GLU A 160 -17.22 9.92 1.66
CA GLU A 160 -18.07 10.05 2.86
C GLU A 160 -18.83 8.76 3.19
N GLY A 161 -19.21 7.98 2.17
CA GLY A 161 -19.92 6.71 2.33
C GLY A 161 -19.03 5.51 2.70
N LEU A 162 -17.71 5.63 2.64
CA LEU A 162 -16.78 4.51 2.89
C LEU A 162 -16.95 3.82 4.25
N PRO A 163 -17.13 4.54 5.38
CA PRO A 163 -17.13 3.90 6.70
C PRO A 163 -18.29 2.94 6.96
N ASP A 164 -19.37 3.02 6.18
CA ASP A 164 -20.61 2.25 6.38
C ASP A 164 -20.50 0.80 5.94
N TYR A 165 -19.37 0.43 5.31
CA TYR A 165 -19.09 -0.91 4.85
C TYR A 165 -18.46 -1.75 5.98
N PRO A 166 -19.08 -2.88 6.38
CA PRO A 166 -18.66 -3.65 7.56
C PRO A 166 -17.32 -4.38 7.37
N ARG A 167 -16.88 -4.60 6.14
CA ARG A 167 -15.70 -5.41 5.81
C ARG A 167 -14.66 -4.62 5.01
N PHE A 168 -13.41 -5.04 5.13
CA PHE A 168 -12.31 -4.59 4.25
C PHE A 168 -11.45 -5.79 3.89
N ALA A 169 -11.65 -6.33 2.70
CA ALA A 169 -10.92 -7.50 2.20
C ALA A 169 -10.32 -7.17 0.83
N PRO A 170 -9.08 -6.66 0.77
CA PRO A 170 -8.47 -6.20 -0.45
C PRO A 170 -7.96 -7.35 -1.32
N VAL A 171 -7.85 -7.06 -2.62
CA VAL A 171 -7.05 -7.88 -3.54
C VAL A 171 -5.60 -7.46 -3.37
N LEU A 172 -4.74 -8.42 -3.05
CA LEU A 172 -3.30 -8.18 -2.92
C LEU A 172 -2.67 -8.03 -4.31
N SER A 173 -2.49 -6.80 -4.77
CA SER A 173 -1.89 -6.48 -6.07
C SER A 173 -1.22 -5.10 -6.03
N PHE A 174 -0.18 -4.91 -6.83
CA PHE A 174 0.49 -3.61 -7.02
C PHE A 174 -0.24 -2.65 -7.97
N GLY A 175 -1.42 -3.04 -8.50
CA GLY A 175 -2.11 -2.30 -9.55
C GLY A 175 -1.38 -2.46 -10.88
N VAL A 176 -1.93 -3.28 -11.78
CA VAL A 176 -1.30 -3.61 -13.06
C VAL A 176 -2.09 -2.94 -14.19
N THR A 177 -1.66 -1.73 -14.59
CA THR A 177 -2.18 -1.15 -15.82
C THR A 177 -1.72 -1.93 -17.05
N LYS A 178 -2.69 -2.15 -17.95
CA LYS A 178 -2.66 -2.89 -19.24
C LYS A 178 -1.29 -3.38 -19.74
N GLY A 179 -1.13 -4.71 -19.73
CA GLY A 179 -0.94 -5.53 -20.94
C GLY A 179 0.32 -5.38 -21.80
N ARG A 180 1.18 -4.42 -21.52
CA ARG A 180 2.53 -4.33 -22.06
C ARG A 180 3.34 -3.68 -20.97
N TRP A 181 4.49 -4.28 -20.66
CA TRP A 181 5.55 -3.61 -19.92
C TRP A 181 5.52 -2.13 -20.23
N VAL A 182 5.55 -1.29 -19.21
CA VAL A 182 5.63 0.16 -19.34
C VAL A 182 6.79 0.49 -20.28
N THR A 183 6.52 0.49 -21.59
CA THR A 183 7.23 1.32 -22.54
C THR A 183 6.76 2.68 -22.10
N TRP A 184 7.58 3.31 -21.27
CA TRP A 184 7.66 4.75 -21.21
C TRP A 184 7.52 5.26 -22.64
N PRO A 185 6.41 5.95 -22.93
CA PRO A 185 6.51 7.38 -22.96
C PRO A 185 5.50 7.99 -21.98
N GLN A 186 6.05 8.61 -20.94
CA GLN A 186 5.90 10.01 -20.49
C GLN A 186 4.54 10.75 -20.59
N ASP A 187 3.50 10.25 -21.25
CA ASP A 187 2.25 11.00 -21.43
C ASP A 187 1.02 10.14 -21.09
N GLN A 188 0.28 10.58 -20.07
CA GLN A 188 -1.16 10.37 -19.82
C GLN A 188 -1.67 9.35 -18.79
N ASP A 189 -0.93 9.00 -17.73
CA ASP A 189 -1.64 8.69 -16.47
C ASP A 189 -0.75 8.88 -15.22
N PRO A 190 -0.84 10.04 -14.51
CA PRO A 190 -0.05 10.31 -13.31
C PRO A 190 -0.46 9.46 -12.09
N ASP A 191 -1.56 8.70 -12.13
CA ASP A 191 -2.11 7.96 -10.99
C ASP A 191 -1.59 6.51 -10.87
N PHE A 192 -0.31 6.32 -11.17
CA PHE A 192 0.39 5.04 -11.27
C PHE A 192 0.40 4.17 -9.98
N TRP A 193 -0.07 4.67 -8.82
CA TRP A 193 0.43 4.17 -7.54
C TRP A 193 -0.49 3.33 -6.65
N THR A 194 -1.81 3.19 -6.89
CA THR A 194 -2.69 2.32 -6.06
C THR A 194 -4.04 2.04 -6.73
N PHE A 195 -4.81 1.05 -6.24
CA PHE A 195 -6.20 0.79 -6.67
C PHE A 195 -7.14 2.01 -6.59
N TYR A 196 -6.81 3.00 -5.76
CA TYR A 196 -7.72 4.06 -5.32
C TYR A 196 -7.10 5.46 -5.29
N GLY A 197 -5.98 5.69 -6.00
CA GLY A 197 -5.32 7.00 -6.06
C GLY A 197 -4.86 7.48 -4.68
N GLY A 198 -3.82 6.87 -4.13
CA GLY A 198 -3.40 7.04 -2.73
C GLY A 198 -3.20 8.50 -2.31
N SER A 199 -2.75 9.38 -3.21
CA SER A 199 -2.68 10.83 -2.99
C SER A 199 -4.06 11.45 -2.72
N ASP A 200 -5.06 11.11 -3.54
CA ASP A 200 -6.42 11.60 -3.42
C ASP A 200 -7.05 11.08 -2.12
N LEU A 201 -6.89 9.79 -1.83
CA LEU A 201 -7.39 9.22 -0.57
C LEU A 201 -6.76 9.89 0.66
N MET A 202 -5.44 10.11 0.65
CA MET A 202 -4.75 10.81 1.74
C MET A 202 -5.25 12.26 1.88
N THR A 203 -5.50 12.95 0.78
CA THR A 203 -5.96 14.35 0.79
C THR A 203 -7.42 14.46 1.24
N LEU A 204 -8.29 13.56 0.77
CA LEU A 204 -9.66 13.42 1.25
C LEU A 204 -9.69 13.13 2.76
N GLY A 205 -8.79 12.26 3.24
CA GLY A 205 -8.60 12.02 4.67
C GLY A 205 -8.24 13.27 5.47
N GLN A 206 -7.36 14.14 4.95
CA GLN A 206 -7.04 15.43 5.58
C GLN A 206 -8.22 16.39 5.58
N MET A 207 -8.91 16.51 4.44
CA MET A 207 -10.10 17.34 4.29
C MET A 207 -11.18 16.91 5.29
N LYS A 208 -11.34 15.59 5.50
CA LYS A 208 -12.27 15.03 6.47
C LYS A 208 -11.88 15.29 7.91
N ALA A 209 -10.61 15.09 8.25
CA ALA A 209 -10.07 15.47 9.55
C ALA A 209 -10.35 16.95 9.85
N ALA A 210 -10.10 17.86 8.90
CA ALA A 210 -10.40 19.28 9.06
C ALA A 210 -11.91 19.55 9.23
N GLN A 211 -12.76 18.93 8.40
CA GLN A 211 -14.22 19.08 8.47
C GLN A 211 -14.76 18.68 9.85
N ILE A 212 -14.31 17.56 10.41
CA ILE A 212 -14.70 17.08 11.75
C ILE A 212 -14.39 18.15 12.81
N ILE A 213 -13.22 18.78 12.75
CA ILE A 213 -12.79 19.78 13.74
C ILE A 213 -13.50 21.12 13.56
N LEU A 214 -13.74 21.55 12.33
CA LEU A 214 -14.53 22.76 12.06
C LEU A 214 -15.98 22.60 12.54
N ALA A 215 -16.58 21.43 12.34
CA ALA A 215 -17.92 21.13 12.85
C ALA A 215 -17.95 21.15 14.39
N ALA A 216 -16.94 20.60 15.06
CA ALA A 216 -16.87 20.62 16.52
C ALA A 216 -16.78 22.05 17.07
N ARG A 217 -15.94 22.89 16.45
CA ARG A 217 -15.82 24.33 16.79
C ARG A 217 -17.11 25.11 16.55
N ALA A 218 -17.97 24.64 15.64
CA ALA A 218 -19.29 25.19 15.37
C ALA A 218 -20.38 24.64 16.32
N GLY A 219 -20.02 23.95 17.41
CA GLY A 219 -20.95 23.40 18.39
C GLY A 219 -21.55 22.05 18.03
N GLN A 220 -21.00 21.35 17.03
CA GLN A 220 -21.47 20.03 16.59
C GLN A 220 -20.60 18.88 17.13
N GLY A 221 -20.08 19.00 18.36
CA GLY A 221 -19.07 18.06 18.88
C GLY A 221 -19.51 16.59 18.94
N ASP A 222 -20.75 16.28 19.33
CA ASP A 222 -21.23 14.88 19.36
C ASP A 222 -21.25 14.24 17.96
N ALA A 223 -21.65 15.00 16.95
CA ALA A 223 -21.62 14.57 15.55
C ALA A 223 -20.17 14.39 15.08
N SER A 224 -19.29 15.34 15.39
CA SER A 224 -17.85 15.25 15.07
C SER A 224 -17.18 14.02 15.70
N VAL A 225 -17.46 13.70 16.97
CA VAL A 225 -16.93 12.50 17.62
C VAL A 225 -17.47 11.23 16.94
N THR A 226 -18.76 11.20 16.62
CA THR A 226 -19.37 10.05 15.94
C THR A 226 -18.75 9.83 14.56
N GLU A 227 -18.51 10.91 13.82
CA GLU A 227 -17.88 10.86 12.50
C GLU A 227 -16.42 10.42 12.56
N TRP A 228 -15.68 10.92 13.56
CA TRP A 228 -14.32 10.46 13.82
C TRP A 228 -14.29 8.95 14.09
N LEU A 229 -15.21 8.45 14.92
CA LEU A 229 -15.31 7.02 15.23
C LEU A 229 -15.63 6.16 14.00
N ARG A 230 -16.48 6.66 13.07
CA ARG A 230 -16.79 5.98 11.81
C ARG A 230 -15.53 5.78 10.97
N PHE A 231 -14.80 6.85 10.68
CA PHE A 231 -13.57 6.78 9.89
C PHE A 231 -12.46 5.99 10.58
N GLN A 232 -12.29 6.16 11.90
CA GLN A 232 -11.33 5.35 12.65
C GLN A 232 -11.67 3.86 12.54
N GLY A 233 -12.95 3.49 12.58
CA GLY A 233 -13.39 2.11 12.33
C GLY A 233 -12.94 1.57 10.98
N LEU A 234 -13.09 2.35 9.90
CA LEU A 234 -12.63 2.00 8.55
C LEU A 234 -11.10 1.81 8.52
N TYR A 235 -10.33 2.78 9.00
CA TYR A 235 -8.87 2.72 8.94
C TYR A 235 -8.30 1.57 9.76
N ARG A 236 -8.95 1.20 10.87
CA ARG A 236 -8.57 0.00 11.63
C ARG A 236 -8.81 -1.29 10.82
N ARG A 237 -9.90 -1.37 10.04
CA ARG A 237 -10.13 -2.52 9.14
C ARG A 237 -9.08 -2.56 8.03
N MET A 238 -8.71 -1.40 7.45
CA MET A 238 -7.61 -1.30 6.47
C MET A 238 -6.27 -1.76 7.06
N ALA A 239 -5.94 -1.29 8.26
CA ALA A 239 -4.72 -1.66 8.99
C ALA A 239 -4.64 -3.17 9.28
N ALA A 240 -5.77 -3.80 9.59
CA ALA A 240 -5.84 -5.21 9.92
C ALA A 240 -6.02 -6.15 8.71
N ALA A 241 -6.27 -5.63 7.50
CA ALA A 241 -6.42 -6.45 6.30
C ALA A 241 -5.06 -6.68 5.62
N PRO A 242 -4.82 -7.76 4.85
CA PRO A 242 -3.59 -7.90 4.04
C PRO A 242 -3.39 -6.70 3.11
N GLY A 243 -2.16 -6.35 2.77
CA GLY A 243 -1.93 -5.23 1.84
C GLY A 243 -0.45 -5.03 1.55
N THR A 244 -0.18 -4.29 0.48
CA THR A 244 1.19 -3.89 0.12
C THR A 244 1.74 -2.88 1.13
N LEU A 245 3.06 -2.66 1.11
CA LEU A 245 3.68 -1.60 1.92
C LEU A 245 3.14 -0.21 1.57
N VAL A 246 2.72 0.01 0.33
CA VAL A 246 2.06 1.27 -0.09
C VAL A 246 0.71 1.42 0.60
N ASP A 247 -0.13 0.38 0.58
CA ASP A 247 -1.43 0.40 1.26
C ASP A 247 -1.27 0.68 2.76
N ARG A 248 -0.22 0.11 3.36
CA ARG A 248 0.14 0.36 4.77
C ARG A 248 0.57 1.79 5.00
N ALA A 249 1.39 2.36 4.13
CA ALA A 249 1.81 3.76 4.23
C ALA A 249 0.63 4.71 4.13
N VAL A 250 -0.26 4.51 3.15
CA VAL A 250 -1.48 5.31 3.00
C VAL A 250 -2.36 5.19 4.25
N THR A 251 -2.58 3.96 4.74
CA THR A 251 -3.37 3.72 5.96
C THR A 251 -2.76 4.43 7.18
N MET A 252 -1.44 4.37 7.35
CA MET A 252 -0.74 5.03 8.46
C MET A 252 -0.84 6.55 8.40
N VAL A 253 -0.79 7.13 7.20
CA VAL A 253 -1.00 8.56 7.00
C VAL A 253 -2.42 8.97 7.42
N LEU A 254 -3.45 8.23 6.99
CA LEU A 254 -4.84 8.48 7.36
C LEU A 254 -5.07 8.39 8.88
N LEU A 255 -4.54 7.33 9.48
CA LEU A 255 -4.60 7.08 10.92
C LEU A 255 -3.93 8.21 11.73
N ARG A 256 -2.72 8.62 11.34
CA ARG A 256 -1.99 9.69 12.02
C ARG A 256 -2.74 11.01 11.93
N GLN A 257 -3.24 11.37 10.74
CA GLN A 257 -4.03 12.59 10.55
C GLN A 257 -5.25 12.61 11.48
N HIS A 258 -5.93 11.47 11.63
CA HIS A 258 -7.10 11.38 12.51
C HIS A 258 -6.75 11.36 14.00
N LEU A 259 -5.58 10.85 14.42
CA LEU A 259 -5.11 11.06 15.80
C LEU A 259 -4.85 12.53 16.10
N THR A 260 -4.21 13.25 15.17
CA THR A 260 -4.01 14.71 15.31
C THR A 260 -5.35 15.44 15.36
N ALA A 261 -6.33 15.04 14.55
CA ALA A 261 -7.69 15.55 14.62
C ALA A 261 -8.32 15.28 15.99
N LEU A 262 -8.19 14.07 16.56
CA LEU A 262 -8.72 13.77 17.89
C LEU A 262 -8.11 14.66 18.99
N ARG A 263 -6.79 14.94 18.93
CA ARG A 263 -6.15 15.92 19.83
C ARG A 263 -6.80 17.30 19.71
N ALA A 264 -7.08 17.74 18.48
CA ALA A 264 -7.77 19.00 18.24
C ALA A 264 -9.23 18.96 18.72
N LEU A 265 -9.90 17.81 18.61
CA LEU A 265 -11.29 17.60 19.02
C LEU A 265 -11.45 17.69 20.54
N ILE A 266 -10.51 17.11 21.31
CA ILE A 266 -10.42 17.26 22.77
C ILE A 266 -10.40 18.73 23.20
N ARG A 267 -9.66 19.57 22.46
CA ARG A 267 -9.57 21.01 22.74
C ARG A 267 -10.80 21.78 22.27
N ALA A 268 -11.39 21.38 21.14
CA ALA A 268 -12.51 22.08 20.53
C ALA A 268 -13.83 21.85 21.27
N ASP A 269 -14.12 20.62 21.69
CA ASP A 269 -15.31 20.26 22.45
C ASP A 269 -15.00 19.15 23.47
N PRO A 270 -14.42 19.51 24.63
CA PRO A 270 -14.10 18.54 25.67
C PRO A 270 -15.36 17.87 26.25
N ALA A 271 -16.50 18.56 26.28
CA ALA A 271 -17.73 18.01 26.82
C ALA A 271 -18.27 16.86 25.95
N ALA A 272 -18.25 17.02 24.62
CA ALA A 272 -18.58 15.93 23.69
C ALA A 272 -17.61 14.76 23.84
N VAL A 273 -16.30 15.01 23.89
CA VAL A 273 -15.32 13.93 24.09
C VAL A 273 -15.57 13.18 25.40
N ARG A 274 -15.89 13.88 26.50
CA ARG A 274 -16.24 13.29 27.79
C ARG A 274 -17.44 12.34 27.67
N ARG A 275 -18.52 12.77 27.01
CA ARG A 275 -19.72 11.95 26.78
C ARG A 275 -19.42 10.66 26.00
N HIS A 276 -18.47 10.69 25.08
CA HIS A 276 -18.10 9.54 24.24
C HIS A 276 -16.82 8.82 24.68
N ALA A 277 -16.29 9.11 25.88
CA ALA A 277 -14.97 8.66 26.33
C ALA A 277 -14.79 7.13 26.25
N ALA A 278 -15.80 6.34 26.58
CA ALA A 278 -15.73 4.88 26.50
C ALA A 278 -15.51 4.38 25.06
N ARG A 279 -16.28 4.92 24.09
CA ARG A 279 -16.19 4.56 22.67
C ARG A 279 -14.85 4.96 22.08
N LEU A 280 -14.37 6.17 22.39
CA LEU A 280 -13.08 6.67 21.94
C LEU A 280 -11.92 5.83 22.49
N LYS A 281 -11.94 5.49 23.78
CA LYS A 281 -10.92 4.60 24.38
C LYS A 281 -10.93 3.21 23.74
N ALA A 282 -12.09 2.64 23.45
CA ALA A 282 -12.20 1.37 22.73
C ALA A 282 -11.63 1.47 21.29
N ALA A 283 -11.91 2.58 20.59
CA ALA A 283 -11.40 2.84 19.24
C ALA A 283 -9.87 3.03 19.20
N LEU A 284 -9.24 3.42 20.30
CA LEU A 284 -7.78 3.54 20.45
C LEU A 284 -7.11 2.32 21.11
N ALA A 285 -7.87 1.29 21.49
CA ALA A 285 -7.33 0.08 22.10
C ALA A 285 -6.82 -0.92 21.04
N GLY A 286 -5.85 -1.75 21.42
CA GLY A 286 -5.30 -2.80 20.55
C GLY A 286 -4.47 -2.24 19.39
N THR A 287 -3.78 -1.12 19.60
CA THR A 287 -2.93 -0.44 18.61
C THR A 287 -1.48 -0.91 18.66
N GLU A 288 -1.20 -2.07 19.26
CA GLU A 288 0.15 -2.67 19.26
C GLU A 288 0.57 -2.98 17.82
N PRO A 289 1.74 -2.50 17.35
CA PRO A 289 2.12 -2.54 15.92
C PRO A 289 1.93 -3.89 15.22
N VAL A 290 2.38 -4.98 15.85
CA VAL A 290 2.32 -6.34 15.29
C VAL A 290 0.88 -6.77 15.01
N ALA A 291 0.00 -6.64 15.99
CA ALA A 291 -1.39 -7.06 15.85
C ALA A 291 -2.21 -6.08 15.01
N PHE A 292 -1.93 -4.78 15.15
CA PHE A 292 -2.74 -3.72 14.56
C PHE A 292 -2.52 -3.55 13.06
N LEU A 293 -1.26 -3.58 12.59
CA LEU A 293 -0.91 -3.39 11.18
C LEU A 293 -0.59 -4.71 10.45
N ARG A 294 -0.76 -5.85 11.11
CA ARG A 294 -0.15 -7.12 10.68
C ARG A 294 1.33 -6.92 10.34
N ALA A 295 2.05 -6.18 11.19
CA ALA A 295 3.41 -5.73 10.87
C ALA A 295 4.32 -6.93 10.55
N ASP A 296 4.13 -8.06 11.24
CA ASP A 296 4.90 -9.29 11.07
C ASP A 296 4.65 -10.02 9.73
N ARG A 297 3.66 -9.55 8.95
CA ARG A 297 3.31 -10.04 7.62
C ARG A 297 3.52 -9.00 6.53
N MET A 298 3.82 -7.74 6.85
CA MET A 298 3.91 -6.66 5.85
C MET A 298 4.86 -6.99 4.68
N LEU A 299 6.07 -7.47 4.98
CA LEU A 299 7.02 -7.86 3.94
C LEU A 299 6.57 -9.10 3.15
N ALA A 300 5.92 -10.06 3.81
CA ALA A 300 5.40 -11.25 3.15
C ALA A 300 4.21 -10.92 2.22
N ASP A 301 3.31 -10.04 2.65
CA ASP A 301 2.18 -9.56 1.86
C ASP A 301 2.68 -8.79 0.62
N ASP A 302 3.69 -7.91 0.79
CA ASP A 302 4.29 -7.15 -0.31
C ASP A 302 5.02 -8.05 -1.32
N LEU A 303 5.77 -9.04 -0.84
CA LEU A 303 6.40 -10.05 -1.70
C LEU A 303 5.36 -10.93 -2.38
N ALA A 304 4.28 -11.33 -1.70
CA ALA A 304 3.20 -12.10 -2.30
C ALA A 304 2.45 -11.33 -3.40
N ALA A 305 2.31 -10.01 -3.25
CA ALA A 305 1.73 -9.12 -4.26
C ALA A 305 2.60 -8.99 -5.52
N SER A 306 3.92 -9.11 -5.38
CA SER A 306 4.90 -8.94 -6.46
C SER A 306 5.44 -10.26 -7.01
N HIS A 307 5.22 -11.39 -6.32
CA HIS A 307 5.85 -12.67 -6.61
C HIS A 307 5.61 -13.12 -8.05
N GLY A 308 4.35 -13.12 -8.51
CA GLY A 308 4.00 -13.50 -9.88
C GLY A 308 4.71 -12.64 -10.92
N MET A 309 4.84 -11.33 -10.66
CA MET A 309 5.59 -10.42 -11.52
C MET A 309 7.08 -10.74 -11.49
N MET A 310 7.71 -10.76 -10.31
CA MET A 310 9.16 -10.99 -10.20
C MET A 310 9.59 -12.33 -10.79
N VAL A 311 9.02 -13.42 -10.29
CA VAL A 311 9.44 -14.78 -10.65
C VAL A 311 8.99 -15.11 -12.07
N GLY A 312 7.80 -14.66 -12.48
CA GLY A 312 7.33 -14.83 -13.86
C GLY A 312 8.28 -14.18 -14.86
N SER A 313 8.69 -12.93 -14.60
CA SER A 313 9.58 -12.17 -15.49
C SER A 313 10.98 -12.75 -15.60
N ILE A 314 11.56 -13.16 -14.45
CA ILE A 314 12.86 -13.82 -14.43
C ILE A 314 12.78 -15.16 -15.16
N ARG A 315 11.73 -15.94 -14.91
CA ARG A 315 11.55 -17.24 -15.56
C ARG A 315 11.33 -17.09 -17.07
N GLU A 316 10.57 -16.09 -17.51
CA GLU A 316 10.40 -15.77 -18.93
C GLU A 316 11.74 -15.39 -19.58
N THR A 317 12.55 -14.58 -18.89
CA THR A 317 13.83 -14.09 -19.43
C THR A 317 14.92 -15.17 -19.45
N PHE A 318 15.00 -16.00 -18.42
CA PHE A 318 16.13 -16.93 -18.21
C PHE A 318 15.75 -18.42 -18.28
N GLY A 319 14.46 -18.74 -18.42
CA GLY A 319 13.95 -20.11 -18.52
C GLY A 319 13.96 -20.92 -17.21
N THR A 320 14.17 -20.28 -16.05
CA THR A 320 14.44 -20.97 -14.77
C THR A 320 14.10 -20.10 -13.55
N TYR A 321 14.02 -20.70 -12.36
CA TYR A 321 13.65 -20.02 -11.12
C TYR A 321 14.84 -19.26 -10.49
N PRO A 322 14.64 -18.04 -9.96
CA PRO A 322 15.63 -17.31 -9.15
C PRO A 322 15.79 -17.91 -7.75
N THR A 323 16.34 -19.13 -7.68
CA THR A 323 16.34 -19.96 -6.45
C THR A 323 17.10 -19.30 -5.31
N ALA A 324 18.24 -18.67 -5.59
CA ALA A 324 19.02 -17.97 -4.57
C ALA A 324 18.25 -16.75 -4.03
N ALA A 325 17.74 -15.90 -4.92
CA ALA A 325 16.93 -14.75 -4.54
C ALA A 325 15.68 -15.14 -3.73
N MET A 326 14.97 -16.21 -4.12
CA MET A 326 13.83 -16.72 -3.35
C MET A 326 14.24 -17.20 -1.95
N ARG A 327 15.40 -17.85 -1.80
CA ARG A 327 15.92 -18.28 -0.50
C ARG A 327 16.26 -17.08 0.40
N ASP A 328 16.90 -16.07 -0.17
CA ASP A 328 17.29 -14.86 0.54
C ASP A 328 16.06 -14.03 0.95
N MET A 329 15.05 -13.94 0.08
CA MET A 329 13.75 -13.36 0.41
C MET A 329 13.07 -14.10 1.57
N ALA A 330 13.02 -15.45 1.54
CA ALA A 330 12.49 -16.24 2.64
C ALA A 330 13.23 -15.99 3.97
N ALA A 331 14.56 -15.92 3.93
CA ALA A 331 15.38 -15.60 5.08
C ALA A 331 15.07 -14.19 5.62
N CYS A 332 14.96 -13.19 4.73
CA CYS A 332 14.63 -11.81 5.10
C CYS A 332 13.22 -11.71 5.72
N VAL A 333 12.20 -12.38 5.16
CA VAL A 333 10.86 -12.44 5.77
C VAL A 333 10.91 -13.07 7.17
N GLY A 334 11.66 -14.16 7.34
CA GLY A 334 11.84 -14.81 8.63
C GLY A 334 12.50 -13.90 9.66
N ALA A 335 13.59 -13.23 9.27
CA ALA A 335 14.32 -12.30 10.11
C ALA A 335 13.46 -11.07 10.47
N PHE A 336 12.75 -10.48 9.51
CA PHE A 336 11.89 -9.32 9.72
C PHE A 336 10.79 -9.64 10.73
N ARG A 337 10.13 -10.79 10.57
CA ARG A 337 9.11 -11.29 11.49
C ARG A 337 9.67 -11.52 12.90
N ALA A 338 10.88 -12.05 13.01
CA ALA A 338 11.54 -12.26 14.31
C ALA A 338 11.86 -10.91 14.98
N ALA A 339 12.41 -9.95 14.23
CA ALA A 339 12.73 -8.62 14.72
C ALA A 339 11.51 -7.88 15.27
N LEU A 340 10.37 -7.96 14.57
CA LEU A 340 9.12 -7.32 15.01
C LEU A 340 8.49 -7.93 16.27
N ARG A 341 8.82 -9.18 16.58
CA ARG A 341 8.35 -9.86 17.78
C ARG A 341 9.28 -9.65 18.97
N ALA A 342 10.47 -9.12 18.75
CA ALA A 342 11.40 -8.80 19.81
C ALA A 342 10.92 -7.57 20.60
N PRO A 343 11.02 -7.57 21.93
CA PRO A 343 10.71 -6.40 22.73
C PRO A 343 11.76 -5.30 22.53
N GLY A 344 11.31 -4.07 22.23
CA GLY A 344 12.18 -2.88 22.11
C GLY A 344 11.99 -2.11 20.80
N PRO A 345 12.66 -0.95 20.63
CA PRO A 345 12.77 -0.33 19.31
C PRO A 345 13.46 -1.32 18.38
N MET A 346 12.97 -1.40 17.14
CA MET A 346 13.54 -2.30 16.13
C MET A 346 15.03 -1.96 16.01
N ALA A 347 15.89 -2.96 16.20
CA ALA A 347 17.34 -2.73 16.26
C ALA A 347 17.83 -2.05 14.97
N PRO A 348 18.77 -1.09 15.05
CA PRO A 348 19.36 -0.47 13.86
C PRO A 348 20.11 -1.47 12.97
N ASP A 349 20.38 -2.68 13.48
CA ASP A 349 21.13 -3.74 12.80
C ASP A 349 20.23 -4.76 12.10
N PHE A 350 18.94 -4.45 11.84
CA PHE A 350 18.12 -5.29 10.96
C PHE A 350 18.67 -5.25 9.53
N ASP A 351 19.59 -6.15 9.24
CA ASP A 351 20.34 -6.18 8.01
C ASP A 351 19.84 -7.32 7.09
N CYS A 352 18.89 -7.01 6.21
CA CYS A 352 18.62 -7.87 5.04
C CYS A 352 19.73 -7.76 3.97
N ALA A 353 20.92 -7.25 4.32
CA ALA A 353 22.11 -7.11 3.47
C ALA A 353 22.43 -8.28 2.55
N PRO A 354 22.31 -9.57 2.90
CA PRO A 354 22.75 -10.61 1.96
C PRO A 354 22.02 -10.52 0.62
N PHE A 355 20.76 -10.03 0.64
CA PHE A 355 19.93 -9.75 -0.53
C PHE A 355 20.12 -8.32 -1.08
N LEU A 356 20.44 -7.33 -0.21
CA LEU A 356 20.60 -5.90 -0.55
C LEU A 356 22.04 -5.51 -0.97
N LYS A 357 23.07 -6.24 -0.54
CA LYS A 357 24.50 -5.99 -0.82
C LYS A 357 24.89 -6.33 -2.25
N ILE A 358 24.01 -6.97 -2.99
CA ILE A 358 24.16 -7.12 -4.44
C ILE A 358 24.08 -5.74 -5.15
N SER A 359 23.69 -4.65 -4.49
CA SER A 359 23.19 -3.48 -5.20
C SER A 359 23.67 -2.06 -4.79
N VAL A 360 24.73 -1.84 -3.99
CA VAL A 360 25.33 -0.46 -3.98
C VAL A 360 26.83 -0.39 -3.73
N ASP A 361 27.37 -1.19 -2.82
CA ASP A 361 28.75 -1.00 -2.34
C ASP A 361 29.78 -1.94 -2.99
N ASP A 362 29.31 -2.90 -3.80
CA ASP A 362 30.16 -3.76 -4.60
C ASP A 362 30.12 -3.31 -6.07
N PRO A 363 31.10 -2.50 -6.53
CA PRO A 363 31.17 -2.07 -7.93
C PRO A 363 31.36 -3.24 -8.90
N ASP A 364 31.79 -4.42 -8.45
CA ASP A 364 31.89 -5.63 -9.29
C ASP A 364 30.53 -6.36 -9.37
N ALA A 365 29.70 -6.27 -8.33
CA ALA A 365 28.28 -6.67 -8.41
C ALA A 365 27.49 -5.70 -9.30
N PHE A 366 27.71 -4.38 -9.17
CA PHE A 366 27.22 -3.38 -10.14
C PHE A 366 27.79 -3.64 -11.55
N GLY A 367 28.97 -4.26 -11.62
CA GLY A 367 29.57 -4.86 -12.81
C GLY A 367 28.64 -5.87 -13.48
N LEU A 368 28.08 -6.82 -12.72
CA LEU A 368 27.03 -7.76 -13.17
C LEU A 368 25.73 -7.06 -13.59
N PHE A 369 25.38 -5.91 -12.99
CA PHE A 369 24.30 -5.03 -13.47
C PHE A 369 24.67 -4.25 -14.75
N SER A 370 25.95 -3.95 -14.96
CA SER A 370 26.46 -3.12 -16.07
C SER A 370 26.77 -3.90 -17.36
N VAL A 371 26.93 -5.24 -17.30
CA VAL A 371 26.94 -6.10 -18.50
C VAL A 371 25.55 -6.32 -19.09
N ALA A 372 24.52 -5.77 -18.45
CA ALA A 372 23.14 -5.99 -18.80
C ALA A 372 22.41 -4.78 -19.41
N PRO A 373 22.91 -4.11 -20.47
CA PRO A 373 22.05 -3.28 -21.32
C PRO A 373 20.82 -4.03 -21.86
N LEU A 374 20.85 -5.37 -21.86
CA LEU A 374 19.70 -6.24 -22.18
C LEU A 374 18.74 -6.48 -21.00
N LEU A 375 19.19 -6.39 -19.74
CA LEU A 375 18.28 -6.47 -18.57
C LEU A 375 17.75 -5.09 -18.18
N PHE A 376 18.53 -4.02 -18.44
CA PHE A 376 18.22 -2.62 -18.11
C PHE A 376 17.88 -1.76 -19.33
N ALA A 377 17.47 -2.38 -20.44
CA ALA A 377 16.87 -1.62 -21.53
C ALA A 377 15.66 -0.84 -20.97
N PRO A 378 15.49 0.46 -21.30
CA PRO A 378 14.28 1.19 -20.95
C PRO A 378 13.05 0.38 -21.35
N GLY A 379 12.24 -0.03 -20.37
CA GLY A 379 11.07 -0.91 -20.56
C GLY A 379 11.19 -2.35 -20.05
N GLY A 380 12.36 -2.78 -19.53
CA GLY A 380 12.48 -4.05 -18.80
C GLY A 380 11.89 -3.93 -17.39
N GLY A 381 10.81 -4.64 -17.06
CA GLY A 381 10.13 -4.46 -15.77
C GLY A 381 10.64 -5.34 -14.61
N ALA A 382 11.54 -6.30 -14.84
CA ALA A 382 12.23 -7.00 -13.76
C ALA A 382 13.15 -6.06 -12.93
N PRO A 383 13.99 -5.19 -13.53
CA PRO A 383 14.79 -4.18 -12.83
C PRO A 383 14.02 -3.26 -11.89
N ASN A 384 12.91 -2.70 -12.36
CA ASN A 384 12.16 -1.68 -11.62
C ASN A 384 11.42 -2.30 -10.44
N VAL A 385 10.88 -3.51 -10.62
CA VAL A 385 10.22 -4.27 -9.54
C VAL A 385 11.25 -4.72 -8.51
N VAL A 386 12.42 -5.20 -8.95
CA VAL A 386 13.50 -5.64 -8.06
C VAL A 386 14.10 -4.45 -7.29
N ALA A 387 14.39 -3.32 -7.93
CA ALA A 387 14.90 -2.12 -7.27
C ALA A 387 13.89 -1.51 -6.27
N TYR A 388 12.60 -1.52 -6.63
CA TYR A 388 11.51 -1.05 -5.77
C TYR A 388 11.32 -1.93 -4.52
N LEU A 389 11.27 -3.25 -4.69
CA LEU A 389 11.07 -4.20 -3.58
C LEU A 389 12.29 -4.29 -2.66
N LEU A 390 13.49 -4.17 -3.23
CA LEU A 390 14.75 -4.21 -2.49
C LEU A 390 14.95 -2.94 -1.64
N TYR A 391 15.01 -1.77 -2.28
CA TYR A 391 15.44 -0.55 -1.59
C TYR A 391 14.30 0.20 -0.93
N SER A 392 13.22 0.43 -1.68
CA SER A 392 12.07 1.16 -1.15
C SER A 392 11.27 0.29 -0.20
N GLY A 393 11.06 -1.00 -0.51
CA GLY A 393 10.30 -1.92 0.34
C GLY A 393 10.86 -2.08 1.76
N VAL A 394 12.15 -2.43 1.90
CA VAL A 394 12.74 -2.66 3.23
C VAL A 394 12.86 -1.36 4.04
N SER A 395 13.35 -0.27 3.42
CA SER A 395 13.47 1.03 4.11
C SER A 395 12.11 1.67 4.44
N MET A 396 11.10 1.50 3.58
CA MET A 396 9.73 1.88 3.91
C MET A 396 9.18 0.98 5.02
N GLY A 397 9.47 -0.32 4.99
CA GLY A 397 9.09 -1.26 6.04
C GLY A 397 9.58 -0.82 7.42
N THR A 398 10.86 -0.47 7.54
CA THR A 398 11.41 0.01 8.83
C THR A 398 10.80 1.33 9.26
N ALA A 399 10.69 2.30 8.35
CA ALA A 399 10.05 3.59 8.64
C ALA A 399 8.56 3.44 9.01
N LEU A 400 7.86 2.46 8.43
CA LEU A 400 6.47 2.14 8.75
C LEU A 400 6.34 1.53 10.13
N VAL A 401 7.27 0.65 10.53
CA VAL A 401 7.32 0.06 11.87
C VAL A 401 7.57 1.15 12.92
N ASP A 402 8.55 2.03 12.70
CA ASP A 402 8.78 3.18 13.57
C ASP A 402 7.54 4.08 13.66
N SER A 403 6.87 4.30 12.52
CA SER A 403 5.64 5.06 12.47
C SER A 403 4.50 4.36 13.22
N ALA A 404 4.46 3.03 13.23
CA ALA A 404 3.51 2.23 14.01
C ALA A 404 3.75 2.36 15.51
N HIS A 405 5.01 2.32 15.95
CA HIS A 405 5.37 2.57 17.35
C HIS A 405 5.00 3.99 17.79
N ARG A 406 5.28 5.00 16.95
CA ARG A 406 4.83 6.38 17.21
C ARG A 406 3.31 6.49 17.29
N TYR A 407 2.59 5.88 16.35
CA TYR A 407 1.13 5.82 16.37
C TYR A 407 0.60 5.16 17.64
N HIS A 408 1.22 4.06 18.07
CA HIS A 408 0.88 3.38 19.31
C HIS A 408 1.02 4.32 20.52
N ALA A 409 2.18 4.97 20.67
CA ALA A 409 2.44 5.92 21.74
C ALA A 409 1.42 7.07 21.74
N ASP A 410 1.18 7.67 20.56
CA ASP A 410 0.19 8.74 20.38
C ASP A 410 -1.23 8.30 20.80
N ALA A 411 -1.62 7.07 20.45
CA ALA A 411 -2.90 6.51 20.84
C ALA A 411 -3.01 6.28 22.35
N GLN A 412 -1.93 5.84 23.02
CA GLN A 412 -1.90 5.70 24.48
C GLN A 412 -1.99 7.05 25.20
N ASP A 413 -1.29 8.07 24.70
CA ASP A 413 -1.37 9.43 25.22
C ASP A 413 -2.80 9.99 25.14
N LEU A 414 -3.43 9.82 23.97
CA LEU A 414 -4.82 10.21 23.76
C LEU A 414 -5.78 9.45 24.69
N ARG A 415 -5.59 8.15 24.89
CA ARG A 415 -6.38 7.35 25.84
C ARG A 415 -6.26 7.89 27.27
N ARG A 416 -5.05 8.28 27.69
CA ARG A 416 -4.81 8.88 29.01
C ARG A 416 -5.49 10.25 29.13
N ALA A 417 -5.35 11.11 28.13
CA ALA A 417 -6.00 12.41 28.10
C ALA A 417 -7.53 12.30 28.18
N ILE A 418 -8.13 11.38 27.42
CA ILE A 418 -9.58 11.11 27.47
C ILE A 418 -10.00 10.55 28.83
N ALA A 419 -9.17 9.71 29.46
CA ALA A 419 -9.45 9.19 30.80
C ALA A 419 -9.43 10.28 31.87
N ALA A 420 -8.45 11.18 31.83
CA ALA A 420 -8.37 12.33 32.73
C ALA A 420 -9.60 13.23 32.56
N LEU A 421 -9.96 13.55 31.32
CA LEU A 421 -11.14 14.37 31.01
C LEU A 421 -12.45 13.74 31.51
N ALA A 422 -12.54 12.41 31.54
CA ALA A 422 -13.70 11.69 32.05
C ALA A 422 -13.83 11.68 33.58
N GLN A 423 -12.75 11.99 34.31
CA GLN A 423 -12.74 12.07 35.77
C GLN A 423 -13.05 13.48 36.29
N GLU A 424 -12.90 14.50 35.46
CA GLU A 424 -13.32 15.86 35.76
C GLU A 424 -14.85 15.90 35.91
N THR A 425 -15.32 16.07 37.15
CA THR A 425 -16.74 16.25 37.46
C THR A 425 -17.22 17.54 36.78
N PRO A 426 -18.33 17.52 36.03
CA PRO A 426 -18.83 18.67 35.28
C PRO A 426 -19.21 19.87 36.16
#